data_AF-A0A7X3ZEB4-F1
#
_entry.id   AF-A0A7X3ZEB4-F1
#
_cell.length_a   1.000
_cell.length_b   1.000
_cell.length_c   1.000
_cell.angle_alpha   90.00
_cell.angle_beta   90.00
_cell.angle_gamma   90.00
#
_symmetry.space_group_name_H-M   'P 1'
#
loop_
_entity.id
_entity.type
_entity.pdbx_description
1 polymer ?
#
loop_
_entity_poly.entity_id
_entity_poly.type
_entity_poly.pdbx_seq_one_letter_code
_entity_poly.pdbx_strand_id
1 'polypeptide(L)'
;MRIIDPHVHVWINDPAFPWPAENPNPPAEDHTAEELLALMDANGVEKTVLVQVIHYRWDNSYVAHVIKQYPDRFMAVGRINPEDPASPDHMSMWTEEPGLHGMRLSPTRDAAGDWFKGPGMDSIFARAQDLGIPMLILTGASRMPDLARILDRYPDVDCCIDHMASAHPDNPEERQLLMDMARYPRVYVKISHTWSLSKQSYPWADTHGMVEEVYQTFGP
;
A
#
# COMPACT_ATOMS: atom_id res chain seq x y z
N MET A 1 -21.12 11.05 -9.38
CA MET A 1 -20.55 10.16 -8.36
C MET A 1 -19.04 10.33 -8.44
N ARG A 2 -18.37 10.59 -7.32
CA ARG A 2 -16.91 10.71 -7.28
C ARG A 2 -16.31 9.32 -7.20
N ILE A 3 -15.62 8.88 -8.25
CA ILE A 3 -14.90 7.59 -8.28
C ILE A 3 -13.44 7.87 -7.92
N ILE A 4 -12.91 7.14 -6.94
CA ILE A 4 -11.51 7.23 -6.51
C ILE A 4 -10.88 5.85 -6.67
N ASP A 5 -9.76 5.77 -7.37
CA ASP A 5 -8.92 4.57 -7.38
C ASP A 5 -7.90 4.64 -6.23
N PRO A 6 -7.97 3.77 -5.22
CA PRO A 6 -7.12 3.85 -4.03
C PRO A 6 -5.71 3.25 -4.23
N HIS A 7 -5.37 2.71 -5.41
CA HIS A 7 -4.08 2.04 -5.58
C HIS A 7 -3.61 1.95 -7.05
N VAL A 8 -2.72 2.85 -7.45
CA VAL A 8 -2.02 2.75 -8.75
C VAL A 8 -0.53 3.04 -8.59
N HIS A 9 0.28 2.48 -9.48
CA HIS A 9 1.71 2.72 -9.59
C HIS A 9 2.01 3.50 -10.86
N VAL A 10 2.96 4.44 -10.79
CA VAL A 10 3.53 5.13 -11.96
C VAL A 10 5.05 5.10 -11.84
N TRP A 11 5.75 5.05 -12.97
CA TRP A 11 7.21 5.05 -13.02
C TRP A 11 7.74 5.44 -14.40
N ILE A 12 8.98 5.97 -14.42
CA ILE A 12 9.69 6.41 -15.62
C ILE A 12 11.18 6.09 -15.56
N ASN A 13 11.78 5.81 -16.71
CA ASN A 13 13.21 5.69 -16.89
C ASN A 13 13.83 7.07 -17.16
N ASP A 14 13.94 7.90 -16.12
CA ASP A 14 14.48 9.28 -16.20
C ASP A 14 15.71 9.46 -15.29
N PRO A 15 16.85 9.96 -15.79
CA PRO A 15 18.02 10.28 -14.96
C PRO A 15 17.76 11.25 -13.79
N ALA A 16 16.71 12.08 -13.84
CA ALA A 16 16.30 12.93 -12.72
C ALA A 16 15.70 12.14 -11.55
N PHE A 17 15.20 10.92 -11.83
CA PHE A 17 14.64 9.98 -10.87
C PHE A 17 15.32 8.61 -11.07
N PRO A 18 16.62 8.50 -10.73
CA PRO A 18 17.38 7.32 -11.06
C PRO A 18 16.88 6.10 -10.29
N TRP A 19 16.92 4.93 -10.93
CA TRP A 19 16.73 3.68 -10.22
C TRP A 19 17.81 3.51 -9.14
N PRO A 20 17.45 3.01 -7.94
CA PRO A 20 18.42 2.74 -6.89
C PRO A 20 19.38 1.63 -7.33
N ALA A 21 20.63 1.67 -6.87
CA ALA A 21 21.67 0.71 -7.25
C ALA A 21 21.30 -0.74 -6.90
N GLU A 22 20.44 -0.91 -5.91
CA GLU A 22 19.95 -2.19 -5.44
C GLU A 22 18.74 -2.73 -6.24
N ASN A 23 18.31 -2.05 -7.29
CA ASN A 23 17.38 -2.57 -8.29
C ASN A 23 18.17 -3.16 -9.47
N PRO A 24 18.44 -4.48 -9.49
CA PRO A 24 19.28 -5.09 -10.52
C PRO A 24 18.59 -5.23 -11.88
N ASN A 25 17.27 -5.05 -11.95
CA ASN A 25 16.49 -5.24 -13.16
C ASN A 25 15.31 -4.26 -13.20
N PRO A 26 15.57 -2.97 -13.47
CA PRO A 26 14.51 -1.98 -13.60
C PRO A 26 13.58 -2.29 -14.78
N PRO A 27 12.30 -1.85 -14.72
CA PRO A 27 11.37 -2.04 -15.83
C PRO A 27 11.87 -1.29 -17.08
N ALA A 28 11.81 -1.95 -18.23
CA ALA A 28 12.27 -1.39 -19.50
C ALA A 28 11.29 -0.36 -20.10
N GLU A 29 10.03 -0.45 -19.71
CA GLU A 29 8.95 0.44 -20.15
C GLU A 29 8.57 1.42 -19.04
N ASP A 30 8.08 2.58 -19.47
CA ASP A 30 7.52 3.60 -18.60
C ASP A 30 6.01 3.38 -18.47
N HIS A 31 5.47 3.73 -17.31
CA HIS A 31 4.03 3.89 -17.07
C HIS A 31 3.83 5.23 -16.37
N THR A 32 3.60 6.25 -17.19
CA THR A 32 3.65 7.66 -16.82
C THR A 32 2.40 8.13 -16.06
N ALA A 33 2.51 9.30 -15.41
CA ALA A 33 1.35 9.93 -14.79
C ALA A 33 0.31 10.36 -15.84
N GLU A 34 0.76 10.78 -17.03
CA GLU A 34 -0.07 11.22 -18.14
C GLU A 34 -0.86 10.07 -18.76
N GLU A 35 -0.25 8.89 -18.92
CA GLU A 35 -0.94 7.67 -19.33
C GLU A 35 -2.03 7.30 -18.31
N LEU A 36 -1.72 7.38 -17.02
CA LEU A 36 -2.70 7.16 -15.96
C LEU A 36 -3.84 8.19 -16.00
N LEU A 37 -3.55 9.48 -16.20
CA LEU A 37 -4.58 10.53 -16.33
C LEU A 37 -5.51 10.24 -17.50
N ALA A 38 -4.97 9.82 -18.65
CA ALA A 38 -5.78 9.45 -19.81
C ALA A 38 -6.68 8.24 -19.52
N LEU A 39 -6.17 7.22 -18.81
CA LEU A 39 -6.97 6.07 -18.38
C LEU A 39 -8.05 6.47 -17.38
N MET A 40 -7.73 7.35 -16.43
CA MET A 40 -8.69 7.87 -15.45
C MET A 40 -9.83 8.61 -16.16
N ASP A 41 -9.51 9.51 -17.08
CA ASP A 41 -10.49 10.30 -17.83
C ASP A 41 -11.39 9.38 -18.69
N ALA A 42 -10.81 8.38 -19.35
CA ALA A 42 -11.55 7.42 -20.16
C ALA A 42 -12.52 6.54 -19.34
N ASN A 43 -12.24 6.31 -18.05
CA ASN A 43 -13.04 5.46 -17.17
C ASN A 43 -13.85 6.24 -16.11
N GLY A 44 -13.80 7.58 -16.14
CA GLY A 44 -14.51 8.43 -15.19
C GLY A 44 -13.96 8.39 -13.76
N VAL A 45 -12.68 8.04 -13.58
CA VAL A 45 -11.99 8.09 -12.28
C VAL A 45 -11.55 9.53 -12.02
N GLU A 46 -12.07 10.13 -10.96
CA GLU A 46 -11.83 11.55 -10.66
C GLU A 46 -10.43 11.75 -10.07
N LYS A 47 -10.08 10.92 -9.08
CA LYS A 47 -8.80 11.00 -8.35
C LYS A 47 -8.23 9.63 -8.06
N THR A 48 -6.92 9.59 -7.85
CA THR A 48 -6.20 8.34 -7.56
C THR A 48 -5.20 8.53 -6.41
N VAL A 49 -4.98 7.48 -5.65
CA VAL A 49 -3.84 7.39 -4.72
C VAL A 49 -2.69 6.67 -5.40
N LEU A 50 -1.62 7.39 -5.68
CA LEU A 50 -0.36 6.84 -6.16
C LEU A 50 0.34 6.13 -5.00
N VAL A 51 0.59 4.85 -5.17
CA VAL A 51 1.39 4.08 -4.24
C VAL A 51 2.79 3.96 -4.84
N GLN A 52 3.82 4.37 -4.10
CA GLN A 52 5.20 4.26 -4.54
C GLN A 52 5.51 2.84 -5.03
N VAL A 53 5.97 2.74 -6.28
CA VAL A 53 6.32 1.46 -6.89
C VAL A 53 7.60 0.91 -6.26
N ILE A 54 7.71 -0.42 -6.16
CA ILE A 54 8.85 -1.08 -5.51
C ILE A 54 10.19 -0.82 -6.23
N HIS A 55 10.17 -0.49 -7.52
CA HIS A 55 11.35 -0.31 -8.36
C HIS A 55 12.26 0.85 -7.92
N TYR A 56 11.69 1.93 -7.36
CA TYR A 56 12.44 3.04 -6.77
C TYR A 56 12.85 2.82 -5.31
N ARG A 57 12.48 1.67 -4.74
CA ARG A 57 12.70 1.31 -3.34
C ARG A 57 12.20 2.39 -2.37
N TRP A 58 13.12 3.16 -1.80
CA TRP A 58 12.88 4.14 -0.73
C TRP A 58 13.00 5.59 -1.22
N ASP A 59 13.40 5.79 -2.48
CA ASP A 59 13.46 7.11 -3.09
C ASP A 59 12.07 7.50 -3.61
N ASN A 60 11.34 8.27 -2.81
CA ASN A 60 9.99 8.72 -3.13
C ASN A 60 9.97 9.99 -4.01
N SER A 61 11.11 10.43 -4.57
CA SER A 61 11.22 11.69 -5.29
C SER A 61 10.29 11.77 -6.51
N TYR A 62 10.17 10.68 -7.30
CA TYR A 62 9.29 10.68 -8.47
C TYR A 62 7.82 10.80 -8.09
N VAL A 63 7.33 9.99 -7.15
CA VAL A 63 5.91 10.06 -6.74
C VAL A 63 5.60 11.41 -6.08
N ALA A 64 6.53 11.98 -5.31
CA ALA A 64 6.41 13.32 -4.75
C ALA A 64 6.39 14.41 -5.84
N HIS A 65 7.16 14.24 -6.91
CA HIS A 65 7.14 15.13 -8.06
C HIS A 65 5.78 15.11 -8.77
N VAL A 66 5.24 13.91 -9.03
CA VAL A 66 3.95 13.75 -9.73
C VAL A 66 2.79 14.40 -8.98
N ILE A 67 2.72 14.25 -7.65
CA ILE A 67 1.63 14.89 -6.88
C ILE A 67 1.74 16.42 -6.85
N LYS A 68 2.94 16.99 -7.02
CA LYS A 68 3.12 18.44 -7.15
C LYS A 68 2.70 18.96 -8.52
N GLN A 69 2.86 18.15 -9.56
CA GLN A 69 2.42 18.49 -10.91
C GLN A 69 0.89 18.40 -11.06
N TYR A 70 0.26 17.43 -10.41
CA TYR A 70 -1.18 17.17 -10.54
C TYR A 70 -1.90 17.08 -9.18
N PRO A 71 -1.84 18.11 -8.32
CA PRO A 71 -2.34 18.07 -6.95
C PRO A 71 -3.86 17.87 -6.85
N ASP A 72 -4.60 18.25 -7.90
CA ASP A 72 -6.05 18.07 -7.93
C ASP A 72 -6.48 16.63 -8.29
N ARG A 73 -5.57 15.85 -8.87
CA ARG A 73 -5.82 14.49 -9.38
C ARG A 73 -5.25 13.40 -8.50
N PHE A 74 -4.11 13.65 -7.84
CA PHE A 74 -3.37 12.63 -7.12
C PHE A 74 -3.14 12.97 -5.65
N MET A 75 -3.28 11.95 -4.81
CA MET A 75 -2.59 11.84 -3.53
C MET A 75 -1.52 10.76 -3.65
N ALA A 76 -0.55 10.70 -2.73
CA ALA A 76 0.47 9.66 -2.78
C ALA A 76 0.85 9.10 -1.41
N VAL A 77 1.23 7.82 -1.42
CA VAL A 77 1.79 7.08 -0.30
C VAL A 77 3.20 6.64 -0.70
N GLY A 78 4.20 7.02 0.10
CA GLY A 78 5.59 6.62 -0.09
C GLY A 78 5.89 5.20 0.39
N ARG A 79 7.10 4.71 0.16
CA ARG A 79 7.64 3.51 0.84
C ARG A 79 8.69 3.95 1.86
N ILE A 80 8.73 3.25 2.99
CA ILE A 80 9.69 3.50 4.07
C ILE A 80 10.54 2.26 4.34
N ASN A 81 11.83 2.45 4.66
CA ASN A 81 12.75 1.36 4.93
C ASN A 81 12.59 0.84 6.38
N PRO A 82 11.98 -0.33 6.62
CA PRO A 82 11.72 -0.83 7.98
C PRO A 82 12.98 -1.14 8.79
N GLU A 83 14.13 -1.28 8.14
CA GLU A 83 15.41 -1.67 8.74
C GLU A 83 16.32 -0.47 9.02
N ASP A 84 15.96 0.72 8.54
CA ASP A 84 16.71 1.95 8.78
C ASP A 84 16.24 2.61 10.09
N PRO A 85 17.12 2.77 11.10
CA PRO A 85 16.77 3.47 12.33
C PRO A 85 16.30 4.92 12.14
N ALA A 86 16.68 5.56 11.02
CA ALA A 86 16.26 6.92 10.68
C ALA A 86 14.88 6.98 9.98
N SER A 87 14.21 5.85 9.77
CA SER A 87 12.92 5.81 9.07
C SER A 87 11.80 6.68 9.64
N PRO A 88 11.66 6.88 10.97
CA PRO A 88 10.72 7.86 11.50
C PRO A 88 11.01 9.29 11.01
N ASP A 89 12.29 9.66 10.88
CA ASP A 89 12.68 10.99 10.42
C ASP A 89 12.52 11.12 8.90
N HIS A 90 12.86 10.06 8.14
CA HIS A 90 12.55 9.98 6.71
C HIS A 90 11.05 10.10 6.44
N MET A 91 10.22 9.44 7.26
CA MET A 91 8.77 9.53 7.15
C MET A 91 8.31 10.99 7.28
N SER A 92 8.80 11.68 8.30
CA SER A 92 8.43 13.09 8.55
C SER A 92 8.87 13.99 7.40
N MET A 93 10.13 13.85 6.95
CA MET A 93 10.67 14.60 5.81
C MET A 93 9.82 14.43 4.56
N TRP A 94 9.40 13.20 4.24
CA TRP A 94 8.58 12.94 3.07
C TRP A 94 7.15 13.46 3.17
N THR A 95 6.60 13.57 4.39
CA THR A 95 5.22 14.08 4.61
C THR A 95 5.13 15.60 4.78
N GLU A 96 6.26 16.28 4.96
CA GLU A 96 6.34 17.75 5.01
C GLU A 96 6.34 18.37 3.60
N GLU A 97 7.40 19.05 3.18
CA GLU A 97 7.49 19.76 1.90
C GLU A 97 7.26 18.89 0.65
N PRO A 98 7.63 17.59 0.61
CA PRO A 98 7.27 16.72 -0.50
C PRO A 98 5.78 16.38 -0.54
N GLY A 99 5.06 16.46 0.59
CA GLY A 99 3.60 16.35 0.65
C GLY A 99 3.05 14.95 0.49
N LEU A 100 3.80 13.89 0.84
CA LEU A 100 3.25 12.54 0.84
C LEU A 100 2.20 12.39 1.96
N HIS A 101 1.15 11.62 1.68
CA HIS A 101 -0.04 11.50 2.52
C HIS A 101 -0.08 10.20 3.33
N GLY A 102 1.02 9.43 3.36
CA GLY A 102 1.10 8.14 4.04
C GLY A 102 2.38 7.39 3.67
N MET A 103 2.61 6.27 4.35
CA MET A 103 3.73 5.36 4.05
C MET A 103 3.26 3.92 3.87
N ARG A 104 4.02 3.15 3.09
CA ARG A 104 3.77 1.74 2.81
C ARG A 104 4.91 0.85 3.29
N LEU A 105 4.53 -0.22 3.97
CA LEU A 105 5.38 -1.39 4.21
C LEU A 105 4.99 -2.49 3.23
N SER A 106 5.98 -3.01 2.50
CA SER A 106 5.78 -4.07 1.50
C SER A 106 6.85 -5.17 1.62
N PRO A 107 6.85 -5.95 2.71
CA PRO A 107 7.81 -7.01 2.95
C PRO A 107 7.85 -8.08 1.85
N THR A 108 9.00 -8.74 1.70
CA THR A 108 9.09 -10.00 0.96
C THR A 108 8.27 -11.08 1.67
N ARG A 109 7.86 -12.10 0.91
CA ARG A 109 7.04 -13.21 1.44
C ARG A 109 7.84 -14.18 2.32
N ASP A 110 9.16 -14.23 2.14
CA ASP A 110 10.05 -15.09 2.92
C ASP A 110 10.33 -14.54 4.33
N ALA A 111 11.10 -15.29 5.11
CA ALA A 111 11.42 -14.93 6.49
C ALA A 111 12.16 -13.59 6.63
N ALA A 112 12.91 -13.16 5.62
CA ALA A 112 13.60 -11.87 5.62
C ALA A 112 12.62 -10.69 5.63
N GLY A 113 11.39 -10.88 5.14
CA GLY A 113 10.33 -9.89 5.17
C GLY A 113 9.49 -9.90 6.44
N ASP A 114 9.83 -10.67 7.48
CA ASP A 114 9.04 -10.70 8.73
C ASP A 114 9.33 -9.48 9.63
N TRP A 115 9.16 -8.29 9.06
CA TRP A 115 9.50 -7.02 9.70
C TRP A 115 8.65 -6.70 10.93
N PHE A 116 7.44 -7.25 11.04
CA PHE A 116 6.52 -6.99 12.17
C PHE A 116 7.10 -7.45 13.52
N LYS A 117 8.07 -8.37 13.51
CA LYS A 117 8.81 -8.82 14.69
C LYS A 117 10.12 -8.08 14.90
N GLY A 118 10.49 -7.21 13.97
CA GLY A 118 11.72 -6.42 14.00
C GLY A 118 11.61 -5.22 14.94
N PRO A 119 12.75 -4.71 15.44
CA PRO A 119 12.77 -3.63 16.43
C PRO A 119 12.34 -2.26 15.86
N GLY A 120 12.31 -2.08 14.54
CA GLY A 120 11.99 -0.79 13.91
C GLY A 120 10.49 -0.45 13.91
N MET A 121 9.60 -1.44 14.05
CA MET A 121 8.17 -1.24 13.85
C MET A 121 7.54 -0.29 14.86
N ASP A 122 7.93 -0.40 16.13
CA ASP A 122 7.40 0.48 17.17
C ASP A 122 7.71 1.96 16.87
N SER A 123 8.93 2.25 16.43
CA SER A 123 9.32 3.62 16.06
C SER A 123 8.58 4.16 14.82
N ILE A 124 8.34 3.28 13.83
CA ILE A 124 7.64 3.65 12.59
C ILE A 124 6.16 3.90 12.86
N PHE A 125 5.48 3.02 13.59
CA PHE A 125 4.06 3.17 13.89
C PHE A 125 3.80 4.29 14.90
N ALA A 126 4.70 4.51 15.87
CA ALA A 126 4.62 5.68 16.75
C ALA A 126 4.66 6.98 15.94
N ARG A 127 5.61 7.10 14.99
CA ARG A 127 5.71 8.30 14.16
C ARG A 127 4.53 8.48 13.22
N ALA A 128 4.02 7.39 12.61
CA ALA A 128 2.82 7.46 11.78
C ALA A 128 1.61 7.98 12.57
N GLN A 129 1.49 7.55 13.84
CA GLN A 129 0.46 8.04 14.76
C GLN A 129 0.63 9.53 15.08
N ASP A 130 1.86 9.95 15.42
CA ASP A 130 2.17 11.35 15.74
C ASP A 130 1.88 12.30 14.56
N LEU A 131 2.17 11.85 13.34
CA LEU A 131 1.90 12.60 12.10
C LEU A 131 0.43 12.51 11.66
N GLY A 132 -0.35 11.57 12.20
CA GLY A 132 -1.72 11.31 11.77
C GLY A 132 -1.83 10.84 10.33
N ILE A 133 -0.85 10.06 9.85
CA ILE A 133 -0.83 9.55 8.47
C ILE A 133 -1.13 8.04 8.42
N PRO A 134 -1.77 7.55 7.35
CA PRO A 134 -2.03 6.13 7.18
C PRO A 134 -0.78 5.32 6.85
N MET A 135 -0.78 4.08 7.36
CA MET A 135 0.16 3.03 6.99
C MET A 135 -0.51 2.01 6.05
N LEU A 136 0.00 1.88 4.82
CA LEU A 136 -0.40 0.84 3.89
C LEU A 136 0.45 -0.42 4.12
N ILE A 137 -0.21 -1.57 4.24
CA ILE A 137 0.45 -2.84 4.58
C ILE A 137 0.23 -3.86 3.48
N LEU A 138 1.27 -4.12 2.68
CA LEU A 138 1.31 -5.25 1.76
C LEU A 138 1.96 -6.45 2.45
N THR A 139 1.16 -7.41 2.89
CA THR A 139 1.68 -8.62 3.50
C THR A 139 0.74 -9.81 3.31
N GLY A 140 1.19 -11.01 3.70
CA GLY A 140 0.37 -12.22 3.70
C GLY A 140 -0.50 -12.33 4.95
N ALA A 141 -1.67 -12.95 4.84
CA ALA A 141 -2.62 -13.11 5.95
C ALA A 141 -2.02 -13.78 7.20
N SER A 142 -1.05 -14.67 7.03
CA SER A 142 -0.33 -15.33 8.14
C SER A 142 0.39 -14.35 9.09
N ARG A 143 0.66 -13.11 8.66
CA ARG A 143 1.30 -12.05 9.47
C ARG A 143 0.29 -11.10 10.13
N MET A 144 -1.02 -11.27 9.91
CA MET A 144 -2.05 -10.44 10.58
C MET A 144 -1.96 -10.50 12.11
N PRO A 145 -1.67 -11.64 12.77
CA PRO A 145 -1.50 -11.65 14.23
C PRO A 145 -0.34 -10.78 14.73
N ASP A 146 0.75 -10.66 13.96
CA ASP A 146 1.88 -9.82 14.31
C ASP A 146 1.56 -8.33 14.10
N LEU A 147 0.91 -7.99 12.99
CA LEU A 147 0.38 -6.65 12.76
C LEU A 147 -0.62 -6.23 13.84
N ALA A 148 -1.54 -7.12 14.22
CA ALA A 148 -2.51 -6.86 15.27
C ALA A 148 -1.87 -6.46 16.60
N ARG A 149 -0.78 -7.12 17.01
CA ARG A 149 -0.04 -6.74 18.22
C ARG A 149 0.53 -5.33 18.14
N ILE A 150 0.95 -4.89 16.95
CA ILE A 150 1.43 -3.52 16.73
C ILE A 150 0.25 -2.55 16.87
N LEU A 151 -0.89 -2.84 16.22
CA LEU A 151 -2.09 -2.00 16.29
C LEU A 151 -2.69 -1.92 17.71
N ASP A 152 -2.51 -2.95 18.54
CA ASP A 152 -2.87 -2.89 19.97
C ASP A 152 -2.06 -1.82 20.73
N ARG A 153 -0.81 -1.55 20.30
CA ARG A 153 0.06 -0.52 20.89
C ARG A 153 -0.15 0.86 20.26
N TYR A 154 -0.58 0.91 18.99
CA TYR A 154 -0.77 2.13 18.21
C TYR A 154 -2.19 2.20 17.61
N PRO A 155 -3.24 2.26 18.46
CA PRO A 155 -4.63 2.12 18.02
C PRO A 155 -5.15 3.32 17.21
N ASP A 156 -4.44 4.46 17.22
CA ASP A 156 -4.85 5.67 16.51
C ASP A 156 -4.25 5.79 15.11
N VAL A 157 -3.46 4.81 14.67
CA VAL A 157 -2.93 4.75 13.29
C VAL A 157 -4.01 4.22 12.34
N ASP A 158 -4.29 4.97 11.28
CA ASP A 158 -5.06 4.44 10.15
C ASP A 158 -4.21 3.39 9.41
N CYS A 159 -4.72 2.17 9.30
CA CYS A 159 -4.01 1.06 8.68
C CYS A 159 -4.81 0.53 7.50
N CYS A 160 -4.21 0.54 6.32
CA CYS A 160 -4.85 0.04 5.11
C CYS A 160 -4.16 -1.26 4.65
N ILE A 161 -4.83 -2.39 4.80
CA ILE A 161 -4.35 -3.69 4.32
C ILE A 161 -4.49 -3.74 2.81
N ASP A 162 -3.37 -3.87 2.10
CA ASP A 162 -3.37 -3.99 0.64
C ASP A 162 -3.84 -5.39 0.21
N HIS A 163 -4.61 -5.43 -0.88
CA HIS A 163 -4.93 -6.64 -1.65
C HIS A 163 -5.47 -7.79 -0.79
N MET A 164 -6.33 -7.48 0.19
CA MET A 164 -6.93 -8.46 1.11
C MET A 164 -5.87 -9.37 1.79
N ALA A 165 -4.71 -8.81 2.13
CA ALA A 165 -3.56 -9.53 2.69
C ALA A 165 -3.10 -10.74 1.85
N SER A 166 -3.37 -10.74 0.54
CA SER A 166 -3.19 -11.91 -0.33
C SER A 166 -3.82 -13.21 0.23
N ALA A 167 -4.85 -13.12 1.07
CA ALA A 167 -5.55 -14.29 1.58
C ALA A 167 -6.17 -15.05 0.40
N HIS A 168 -5.95 -16.36 0.35
CA HIS A 168 -6.46 -17.18 -0.73
C HIS A 168 -7.96 -17.50 -0.52
N PRO A 169 -8.84 -17.37 -1.54
CA PRO A 169 -10.27 -17.65 -1.41
C PRO A 169 -10.60 -19.06 -0.89
N ASP A 170 -9.82 -20.06 -1.31
CA ASP A 170 -9.94 -21.46 -0.85
C ASP A 170 -9.27 -21.78 0.50
N ASN A 171 -8.68 -20.79 1.19
CA ASN A 171 -8.01 -21.00 2.48
C ASN A 171 -8.79 -20.31 3.62
N PRO A 172 -9.68 -21.04 4.32
CA PRO A 172 -10.49 -20.47 5.40
C PRO A 172 -9.68 -19.86 6.55
N GLU A 173 -8.49 -20.39 6.86
CA GLU A 173 -7.64 -19.87 7.92
C GLU A 173 -7.10 -18.48 7.56
N GLU A 174 -6.58 -18.32 6.34
CA GLU A 174 -6.11 -17.01 5.86
C GLU A 174 -7.23 -15.98 5.79
N ARG A 175 -8.43 -16.39 5.32
CA ARG A 175 -9.60 -15.50 5.31
C ARG A 175 -9.97 -15.06 6.71
N GLN A 176 -10.03 -15.99 7.67
CA GLN A 176 -10.36 -15.66 9.06
C GLN A 176 -9.34 -14.68 9.66
N LEU A 177 -8.04 -14.88 9.43
CA LEU A 177 -7.00 -13.96 9.88
C LEU A 177 -7.17 -12.54 9.33
N LEU A 178 -7.63 -12.40 8.09
CA LEU A 178 -7.97 -11.09 7.52
C LEU A 178 -9.23 -10.50 8.19
N MET A 179 -10.31 -11.28 8.32
CA MET A 179 -11.58 -10.82 8.89
C MET A 179 -11.43 -10.40 10.37
N ASP A 180 -10.58 -11.09 11.13
CA ASP A 180 -10.29 -10.77 12.53
C ASP A 180 -9.73 -9.34 12.72
N MET A 181 -9.17 -8.74 11.66
CA MET A 181 -8.67 -7.37 11.70
C MET A 181 -9.80 -6.32 11.72
N ALA A 182 -11.04 -6.68 11.39
CA ALA A 182 -12.20 -5.78 11.47
C ALA A 182 -12.52 -5.34 12.91
N ARG A 183 -11.93 -5.99 13.92
CA ARG A 183 -12.02 -5.52 15.32
C ARG A 183 -11.36 -4.15 15.56
N TYR A 184 -10.48 -3.71 14.65
CA TYR A 184 -9.82 -2.41 14.71
C TYR A 184 -10.60 -1.41 13.85
N PRO A 185 -11.22 -0.37 14.43
CA PRO A 185 -12.10 0.55 13.70
C PRO A 185 -11.37 1.44 12.68
N ARG A 186 -10.03 1.50 12.76
CA ARG A 186 -9.15 2.26 11.86
C ARG A 186 -8.40 1.38 10.87
N VAL A 187 -8.81 0.10 10.76
CA VAL A 187 -8.29 -0.81 9.74
C VAL A 187 -9.24 -0.86 8.55
N TYR A 188 -8.68 -0.62 7.38
CA TYR A 188 -9.35 -0.67 6.10
C TYR A 188 -8.73 -1.76 5.22
N VAL A 189 -9.48 -2.31 4.27
CA VAL A 189 -9.00 -3.34 3.35
C VAL A 189 -9.20 -2.88 1.91
N LYS A 190 -8.16 -2.95 1.09
CA LYS A 190 -8.28 -2.74 -0.36
C LYS A 190 -8.72 -4.04 -1.04
N ILE A 191 -9.91 -4.01 -1.61
CA ILE A 191 -10.41 -5.04 -2.54
C ILE A 191 -9.76 -4.78 -3.91
N SER A 192 -8.72 -5.54 -4.21
CA SER A 192 -7.92 -5.40 -5.45
C SER A 192 -7.13 -6.69 -5.69
N HIS A 193 -6.48 -6.82 -6.85
CA HIS A 193 -5.63 -7.95 -7.19
C HIS A 193 -6.32 -9.34 -7.19
N THR A 194 -7.64 -9.39 -7.32
CA THR A 194 -8.39 -10.65 -7.45
C THR A 194 -7.88 -11.52 -8.61
N TRP A 195 -7.43 -10.89 -9.70
CA TRP A 195 -6.77 -11.56 -10.83
C TRP A 195 -5.55 -12.40 -10.46
N SER A 196 -4.84 -12.03 -9.39
CA SER A 196 -3.63 -12.74 -8.92
C SER A 196 -3.96 -13.91 -7.98
N LEU A 197 -5.17 -13.92 -7.41
CA LEU A 197 -5.65 -14.97 -6.50
C LEU A 197 -6.54 -15.99 -7.22
N SER A 198 -7.20 -15.55 -8.29
CA SER A 198 -8.15 -16.33 -9.07
C SER A 198 -7.50 -17.48 -9.83
N LYS A 199 -8.20 -18.60 -9.88
CA LYS A 199 -7.92 -19.75 -10.77
C LYS A 199 -8.80 -19.74 -12.01
N GLN A 200 -9.79 -18.85 -12.07
CA GLN A 200 -10.66 -18.67 -13.24
C GLN A 200 -10.21 -17.49 -14.11
N SER A 201 -10.68 -17.47 -15.36
CA SER A 201 -10.62 -16.28 -16.22
C SER A 201 -11.49 -15.16 -15.67
N TYR A 202 -11.31 -13.94 -16.18
CA TYR A 202 -12.22 -12.83 -15.89
C TYR A 202 -13.69 -13.27 -16.05
N PRO A 203 -14.61 -12.95 -15.12
CA PRO A 203 -14.48 -11.96 -14.04
C PRO A 203 -13.95 -12.50 -12.69
N TRP A 204 -13.19 -13.61 -12.69
CA TRP A 204 -12.57 -14.16 -11.47
C TRP A 204 -13.61 -14.55 -10.42
N ALA A 205 -14.67 -15.23 -10.85
CA ALA A 205 -15.87 -15.46 -10.05
C ALA A 205 -15.64 -16.30 -8.78
N ASP A 206 -14.58 -17.12 -8.75
CA ASP A 206 -14.10 -17.83 -7.57
C ASP A 206 -13.62 -16.90 -6.44
N THR A 207 -13.30 -15.64 -6.73
CA THR A 207 -12.93 -14.65 -5.71
C THR A 207 -14.12 -13.89 -5.13
N HIS A 208 -15.28 -13.91 -5.79
CA HIS A 208 -16.41 -13.03 -5.46
C HIS A 208 -16.96 -13.30 -4.06
N GLY A 209 -17.02 -14.55 -3.62
CA GLY A 209 -17.48 -14.91 -2.28
C GLY A 209 -16.57 -14.34 -1.17
N MET A 210 -15.26 -14.32 -1.39
CA MET A 210 -14.33 -13.68 -0.44
C MET A 210 -14.47 -12.16 -0.45
N VAL A 211 -14.66 -11.55 -1.63
CA VAL A 211 -14.92 -10.11 -1.73
C VAL A 211 -16.18 -9.71 -0.97
N GLU A 212 -17.26 -10.49 -1.11
CA GLU A 212 -18.49 -10.29 -0.35
C GLU A 212 -18.25 -10.45 1.16
N GLU A 213 -17.50 -11.48 1.58
CA GLU A 213 -17.13 -11.69 2.99
C GLU A 213 -16.36 -10.49 3.57
N VAL A 214 -15.39 -9.94 2.84
CA VAL A 214 -14.65 -8.73 3.25
C VAL A 214 -15.59 -7.55 3.40
N TYR A 215 -16.45 -7.31 2.41
CA TYR A 215 -17.42 -6.20 2.44
C TYR A 215 -18.39 -6.30 3.63
N GLN A 216 -18.95 -7.49 3.89
CA GLN A 216 -19.87 -7.69 5.01
C GLN A 216 -19.18 -7.55 6.37
N THR A 217 -17.90 -7.90 6.46
CA THR A 217 -17.15 -7.88 7.72
C THR A 217 -16.65 -6.48 8.07
N PHE A 218 -16.06 -5.76 7.12
CA PHE A 218 -15.49 -4.42 7.33
C PHE A 218 -16.52 -3.30 7.16
N GLY A 219 -17.63 -3.57 6.47
CA GLY A 219 -18.66 -2.59 6.16
C GLY A 219 -18.39 -1.80 4.87
N PRO A 220 -19.33 -0.91 4.51
CA PRO A 220 -19.22 -0.04 3.34
C PRO A 220 -18.18 1.08 3.51
#